data_AF-A0A7K4DUW1-F1
#
_entry.id   AF-A0A7K4DUW1-F1
#
_cell.length_a   1.000
_cell.length_b   1.000
_cell.length_c   1.000
_cell.angle_alpha   90.00
_cell.angle_beta   90.00
_cell.angle_gamma   90.00
#
_symmetry.space_group_name_H-M   'P 1'
#
loop_
_entity.id
_entity.type
_entity.pdbx_description
1 polymer ?
#
loop_
_entity_poly.entity_id
_entity_poly.type
_entity_poly.pdbx_seq_one_letter_code
_entity_poly.pdbx_strand_id
1 'polypeptide(L)'
;IISYYDEISNFKYDSNSREISFSMPFEWSISNINQTSEVHQEIVVPKNFGDLLVSGYDMYINHVKISQDVVNIDDFFSEERVVHFIIYQRELLNVFQYNQNQDEMNFIIKPDRDYTHLSSVTENGQFRVLVSWEPENLKSNSNAKIIFDITDIFLKNRPVATEYEFSMTQNNKIIYEQSGISSDSKEEHNIAEFMMPEGISGIAYLNFKNLDNNNLAKSTIPIIIDRITNEISIPDWIRNNALWWSEEQIDDNTFIQGIEYLIKNNIIVIPQTQQESSTLQEIPPWIRNNAAWWAAGQIDDTTFVQGLEYLIQKGIIRV
;
A
#
# COMPACT_ATOMS: atom_id res chain seq x y z
N ILE A 1 -8.54 9.92 4.84
CA ILE A 1 -7.94 11.27 4.85
C ILE A 1 -8.75 12.12 5.79
N ILE A 2 -8.10 12.88 6.67
CA ILE A 2 -8.74 13.85 7.56
C ILE A 2 -8.18 15.22 7.19
N SER A 3 -9.06 16.15 6.85
CA SER A 3 -8.72 17.54 6.52
C SER A 3 -9.15 18.45 7.66
N TYR A 4 -8.27 19.35 8.08
CA TYR A 4 -8.54 20.35 9.12
C TYR A 4 -8.80 21.75 8.55
N TYR A 5 -8.84 21.89 7.22
CA TYR A 5 -9.09 23.16 6.53
C TYR A 5 -10.51 23.22 5.97
N ASP A 6 -10.83 22.33 5.03
CA ASP A 6 -12.16 22.24 4.38
C ASP A 6 -12.49 20.79 3.98
N GLU A 7 -13.72 20.56 3.52
CA GLU A 7 -14.20 19.25 3.06
C GLU A 7 -13.45 18.79 1.80
N ILE A 8 -13.03 17.52 1.80
CA ILE A 8 -12.34 16.92 0.66
C ILE A 8 -13.32 16.32 -0.34
N SER A 9 -12.89 16.23 -1.60
CA SER A 9 -13.62 15.60 -2.68
C SER A 9 -12.67 14.81 -3.60
N ASN A 10 -13.25 14.03 -4.52
CA ASN A 10 -12.51 13.32 -5.58
C ASN A 10 -11.40 12.38 -5.07
N PHE A 11 -11.55 11.78 -3.89
CA PHE A 11 -10.57 10.83 -3.37
C PHE A 11 -10.41 9.61 -4.29
N LYS A 12 -9.16 9.29 -4.62
CA LYS A 12 -8.76 8.12 -5.40
C LYS A 12 -7.45 7.54 -4.84
N TYR A 13 -7.33 6.23 -4.94
CA TYR A 13 -6.08 5.51 -4.69
C TYR A 13 -5.75 4.66 -5.92
N ASP A 14 -4.56 4.85 -6.49
CA ASP A 14 -4.02 4.02 -7.56
C ASP A 14 -3.02 3.03 -6.95
N SER A 15 -3.37 1.74 -6.98
CA SER A 15 -2.54 0.67 -6.42
C SER A 15 -1.24 0.42 -7.19
N ASN A 16 -1.18 0.75 -8.48
CA ASN A 16 0.02 0.53 -9.30
C ASN A 16 1.10 1.55 -8.96
N SER A 17 0.71 2.82 -8.88
CA SER A 17 1.62 3.93 -8.53
C SER A 17 1.72 4.18 -7.02
N ARG A 18 0.87 3.51 -6.22
CA ARG A 18 0.68 3.76 -4.77
C ARG A 18 0.34 5.22 -4.49
N GLU A 19 -0.37 5.86 -5.41
CA GLU A 19 -0.68 7.28 -5.39
C GLU A 19 -2.07 7.52 -4.79
N ILE A 20 -2.15 8.41 -3.82
CA ILE A 20 -3.39 8.97 -3.30
C ILE A 20 -3.60 10.34 -3.95
N SER A 21 -4.79 10.56 -4.50
CA SER A 21 -5.21 11.89 -4.97
C SER A 21 -6.55 12.30 -4.37
N PHE A 22 -6.71 13.59 -4.10
CA PHE A 22 -7.96 14.22 -3.65
C PHE A 22 -7.87 15.73 -3.89
N SER A 23 -9.00 16.43 -3.82
CA SER A 23 -9.02 17.90 -3.88
C SER A 23 -9.85 18.49 -2.74
N MET A 24 -9.62 19.75 -2.42
CA MET A 24 -10.47 20.53 -1.53
C MET A 24 -10.60 21.96 -2.04
N PRO A 25 -11.66 22.70 -1.70
CA PRO A 25 -11.77 24.12 -2.01
C PRO A 25 -10.63 24.92 -1.39
N PHE A 26 -10.04 25.85 -2.16
CA PHE A 26 -9.07 26.79 -1.63
C PHE A 26 -9.01 28.06 -2.47
N GLU A 27 -9.30 29.20 -1.86
CA GLU A 27 -9.17 30.49 -2.54
C GLU A 27 -7.70 30.89 -2.65
N TRP A 28 -7.13 30.77 -3.85
CA TRP A 28 -5.75 31.17 -4.14
C TRP A 28 -5.63 32.70 -4.29
N SER A 29 -5.63 33.41 -3.15
CA SER A 29 -5.38 34.85 -3.10
C SER A 29 -4.34 35.20 -2.04
N ILE A 30 -3.54 36.26 -2.27
CA ILE A 30 -2.56 36.74 -1.27
C ILE A 30 -3.26 37.06 0.06
N SER A 31 -4.50 37.57 0.02
CA SER A 31 -5.28 37.87 1.22
C SER A 31 -5.61 36.60 2.01
N ASN A 32 -6.12 35.55 1.35
CA ASN A 32 -6.45 34.29 2.01
C ASN A 32 -5.19 33.57 2.53
N ILE A 33 -4.12 33.52 1.73
CA ILE A 33 -2.85 32.88 2.13
C ILE A 33 -2.26 33.57 3.36
N ASN A 34 -2.29 34.90 3.43
CA ASN A 34 -1.77 35.64 4.59
C ASN A 34 -2.56 35.39 5.88
N GLN A 35 -3.84 35.01 5.78
CA GLN A 35 -4.68 34.64 6.93
C GLN A 35 -4.59 33.16 7.28
N THR A 36 -4.11 32.32 6.36
CA THR A 36 -3.93 30.88 6.56
C THR A 36 -2.53 30.61 7.11
N SER A 37 -2.43 30.22 8.38
CA SER A 37 -1.14 29.86 9.00
C SER A 37 -0.58 28.55 8.44
N GLU A 38 -1.44 27.55 8.34
CA GLU A 38 -1.13 26.21 7.82
C GLU A 38 -2.39 25.54 7.27
N VAL A 39 -2.17 24.61 6.35
CA VAL A 39 -3.16 23.61 5.96
C VAL A 39 -2.67 22.28 6.50
N HIS A 40 -3.47 21.64 7.35
CA HIS A 40 -3.14 20.36 7.96
C HIS A 40 -4.01 19.24 7.38
N GLN A 41 -3.35 18.21 6.86
CA GLN A 41 -3.98 16.98 6.36
C GLN A 41 -3.40 15.77 7.09
N GLU A 42 -4.22 14.75 7.31
CA GLU A 42 -3.80 13.47 7.85
C GLU A 42 -4.21 12.31 6.95
N ILE A 43 -3.28 11.38 6.74
CA ILE A 43 -3.57 10.07 6.19
C ILE A 43 -3.54 9.07 7.33
N VAL A 44 -4.66 8.39 7.53
CA VAL A 44 -4.76 7.24 8.43
C VAL A 44 -4.57 5.98 7.60
N VAL A 45 -3.51 5.24 7.85
CA VAL A 45 -3.13 4.01 7.15
C VAL A 45 -3.26 2.83 8.11
N PRO A 46 -4.17 1.87 7.86
CA PRO A 46 -4.22 0.64 8.63
C PRO A 46 -2.87 -0.10 8.63
N LYS A 47 -2.41 -0.63 9.77
CA LYS A 47 -1.12 -1.35 9.83
C LYS A 47 -1.10 -2.67 9.05
N ASN A 48 -2.23 -3.13 8.52
CA ASN A 48 -2.29 -4.23 7.56
C ASN A 48 -2.17 -3.78 6.09
N PHE A 49 -2.15 -2.47 5.82
CA PHE A 49 -2.04 -1.89 4.50
C PHE A 49 -0.58 -1.55 4.14
N GLY A 50 0.20 -2.60 3.86
CA GLY A 50 1.67 -2.53 3.73
C GLY A 50 2.20 -1.56 2.66
N ASP A 51 1.45 -1.30 1.58
CA ASP A 51 1.90 -0.44 0.47
C ASP A 51 2.17 1.02 0.88
N LEU A 52 1.59 1.46 2.00
CA LEU A 52 1.79 2.81 2.56
C LEU A 52 2.50 2.79 3.93
N LEU A 53 3.04 1.65 4.38
CA LEU A 53 3.88 1.60 5.59
C LEU A 53 5.34 2.02 5.32
N VAL A 54 5.52 2.95 4.39
CA VAL A 54 6.81 3.44 3.90
C VAL A 54 7.50 4.40 4.87
N SER A 55 8.82 4.54 4.77
CA SER A 55 9.60 5.45 5.62
C SER A 55 9.45 6.94 5.25
N GLY A 56 8.86 7.26 4.10
CA GLY A 56 8.75 8.62 3.60
C GLY A 56 7.67 8.77 2.54
N TYR A 57 7.19 10.01 2.38
CA TYR A 57 6.17 10.38 1.40
C TYR A 57 6.58 11.65 0.67
N ASP A 58 6.27 11.69 -0.62
CA ASP A 58 6.25 12.90 -1.41
C ASP A 58 4.81 13.43 -1.52
N MET A 59 4.66 14.75 -1.41
CA MET A 59 3.40 15.46 -1.62
C MET A 59 3.55 16.48 -2.74
N TYR A 60 2.50 16.59 -3.56
CA TYR A 60 2.35 17.63 -4.57
C TYR A 60 1.02 18.34 -4.36
N ILE A 61 1.05 19.67 -4.52
CA ILE A 61 -0.14 20.51 -4.52
C ILE A 61 -0.21 21.24 -5.86
N ASN A 62 -1.30 21.06 -6.60
CA ASN A 62 -1.46 21.63 -7.95
C ASN A 62 -0.23 21.38 -8.84
N HIS A 63 0.31 20.15 -8.81
CA HIS A 63 1.53 19.73 -9.52
C HIS A 63 2.87 20.32 -9.02
N VAL A 64 2.85 21.15 -7.98
CA VAL A 64 4.07 21.67 -7.33
C VAL A 64 4.48 20.72 -6.22
N LYS A 65 5.73 20.20 -6.27
CA LYS A 65 6.28 19.35 -5.20
C LYS A 65 6.50 20.18 -3.94
N ILE A 66 5.99 19.70 -2.81
CA ILE A 66 6.14 20.32 -1.50
C ILE A 66 7.37 19.75 -0.78
N SER A 67 8.02 20.55 0.07
CA SER A 67 9.15 20.08 0.89
C SER A 67 8.75 18.88 1.76
N GLN A 68 9.63 17.87 1.87
CA GLN A 68 9.40 16.71 2.74
C GLN A 68 9.36 17.07 4.23
N ASP A 69 9.87 18.24 4.63
CA ASP A 69 9.82 18.74 6.02
C ASP A 69 8.39 18.97 6.54
N VAL A 70 7.39 18.98 5.66
CA VAL A 70 5.97 19.09 6.05
C VAL A 70 5.38 17.76 6.51
N VAL A 71 6.06 16.65 6.25
CA VAL A 71 5.57 15.28 6.48
C VAL A 71 6.07 14.75 7.81
N ASN A 72 5.16 14.31 8.67
CA ASN A 72 5.48 13.64 9.93
C ASN A 72 4.73 12.31 10.01
N ILE A 73 5.47 11.21 10.16
CA ILE A 73 4.89 9.87 10.33
C ILE A 73 4.77 9.56 11.82
N ASP A 74 3.54 9.43 12.28
CA ASP A 74 3.16 8.98 13.61
C ASP A 74 2.74 7.50 13.59
N ASP A 75 3.53 6.68 14.27
CA ASP A 75 3.34 5.24 14.39
C ASP A 75 2.89 4.81 15.80
N PHE A 76 2.61 5.76 16.70
CA PHE A 76 2.32 5.48 18.11
C PHE A 76 0.99 4.76 18.33
N PHE A 77 0.05 4.83 17.39
CA PHE A 77 -1.24 4.14 17.51
C PHE A 77 -1.10 2.63 17.24
N SER A 78 -1.87 1.78 17.94
CA SER A 78 -1.70 0.33 17.85
C SER A 78 -2.18 -0.27 16.53
N GLU A 79 -3.28 0.23 15.97
CA GLU A 79 -3.93 -0.35 14.78
C GLU A 79 -3.63 0.40 13.47
N GLU A 80 -3.25 1.67 13.59
CA GLU A 80 -3.16 2.59 12.46
C GLU A 80 -1.84 3.38 12.54
N ARG A 81 -1.37 3.83 11.39
CA ARG A 81 -0.36 4.86 11.24
C ARG A 81 -1.07 6.15 10.86
N VAL A 82 -0.65 7.27 11.44
CA VAL A 82 -1.11 8.60 11.01
C VAL A 82 0.06 9.32 10.36
N VAL A 83 -0.14 9.85 9.17
CA VAL A 83 0.85 10.68 8.48
C VAL A 83 0.30 12.09 8.41
N HIS A 84 0.93 13.01 9.12
CA HIS A 84 0.57 14.42 9.16
C HIS A 84 1.31 15.18 8.07
N PHE A 85 0.58 16.01 7.33
CA PHE A 85 1.11 16.94 6.34
C PHE A 85 0.75 18.36 6.79
N ILE A 86 1.74 19.09 7.29
CA ILE A 86 1.58 20.46 7.82
C ILE A 86 2.13 21.45 6.81
N ILE A 87 1.26 21.93 5.93
CA ILE A 87 1.63 22.80 4.81
C ILE A 87 1.65 24.24 5.30
N TYR A 88 2.83 24.73 5.62
CA TYR A 88 3.02 26.10 6.11
C TYR A 88 2.71 27.16 5.04
N GLN A 89 2.37 28.36 5.49
CA GLN A 89 2.13 29.52 4.61
C GLN A 89 3.21 29.74 3.53
N ARG A 90 4.50 29.46 3.82
CA ARG A 90 5.58 29.58 2.82
C ARG A 90 5.40 28.62 1.64
N GLU A 91 4.91 27.40 1.90
CA GLU A 91 4.65 26.40 0.87
C GLU A 91 3.41 26.78 0.07
N LEU A 92 2.38 27.34 0.72
CA LEU A 92 1.21 27.90 0.02
C LEU A 92 1.61 29.03 -0.93
N LEU A 93 2.48 29.95 -0.49
CA LEU A 93 3.04 31.00 -1.35
C LEU A 93 3.84 30.43 -2.53
N ASN A 94 4.61 29.36 -2.29
CA ASN A 94 5.34 28.65 -3.34
C ASN A 94 4.38 28.11 -4.40
N VAL A 95 3.34 27.38 -3.99
CA VAL A 95 2.32 26.84 -4.92
C VAL A 95 1.62 27.96 -5.70
N PHE A 96 1.23 29.03 -5.00
CA PHE A 96 0.54 30.19 -5.60
C PHE A 96 1.33 30.86 -6.73
N GLN A 97 2.68 30.89 -6.63
CA GLN A 97 3.52 31.47 -7.68
C GLN A 97 3.43 30.70 -9.01
N TYR A 98 3.17 29.39 -8.96
CA TYR A 98 3.10 28.54 -10.15
C TYR A 98 1.66 28.27 -10.64
N ASN A 99 0.64 28.45 -9.79
CA ASN A 99 -0.77 28.20 -10.12
C ASN A 99 -1.70 29.28 -9.57
N GLN A 100 -1.94 30.33 -10.36
CA GLN A 100 -2.71 31.51 -9.93
C GLN A 100 -4.22 31.44 -10.24
N ASN A 101 -4.68 30.47 -11.04
CA ASN A 101 -6.03 30.47 -11.62
C ASN A 101 -6.83 29.20 -11.30
N GLN A 102 -6.77 28.72 -10.07
CA GLN A 102 -7.57 27.59 -9.60
C GLN A 102 -8.34 28.00 -8.35
N ASP A 103 -9.54 27.45 -8.17
CA ASP A 103 -10.35 27.62 -6.94
C ASP A 103 -10.25 26.37 -6.02
N GLU A 104 -9.39 25.42 -6.40
CA GLU A 104 -9.17 24.17 -5.70
C GLU A 104 -7.69 23.95 -5.37
N MET A 105 -7.46 23.22 -4.30
CA MET A 105 -6.18 22.65 -3.92
C MET A 105 -6.22 21.16 -4.20
N ASN A 106 -5.47 20.73 -5.23
CA ASN A 106 -5.36 19.33 -5.64
C ASN A 106 -4.14 18.70 -5.01
N PHE A 107 -4.33 17.60 -4.28
CA PHE A 107 -3.29 16.85 -3.61
C PHE A 107 -2.96 15.58 -4.38
N ILE A 108 -1.67 15.31 -4.49
CA ILE A 108 -1.13 14.02 -4.89
C ILE A 108 -0.11 13.61 -3.83
N ILE A 109 -0.27 12.43 -3.25
CA ILE A 109 0.61 11.89 -2.21
C ILE A 109 1.03 10.48 -2.61
N LYS A 110 2.33 10.19 -2.56
CA LYS A 110 2.87 8.87 -2.90
C LYS A 110 4.12 8.58 -2.08
N PRO A 111 4.57 7.31 -2.00
CA PRO A 111 5.89 6.99 -1.45
C PRO A 111 7.00 7.84 -2.06
N ASP A 112 7.98 8.23 -1.25
CA ASP A 112 9.12 9.04 -1.70
C ASP A 112 10.12 8.25 -2.58
N ARG A 113 9.97 6.93 -2.63
CA ARG A 113 10.86 5.99 -3.33
C ARG A 113 10.09 4.87 -3.99
N ASP A 114 10.63 4.37 -5.09
CA ASP A 114 10.03 3.27 -5.84
C ASP A 114 10.20 1.91 -5.13
N TYR A 115 11.26 1.72 -4.34
CA TYR A 115 11.57 0.48 -3.63
C TYR A 115 11.14 0.52 -2.15
N THR A 116 10.78 -0.65 -1.60
CA THR A 116 10.16 -0.77 -0.27
C THR A 116 11.17 -0.60 0.87
N HIS A 117 11.25 0.63 1.39
CA HIS A 117 11.69 0.88 2.75
C HIS A 117 10.46 0.99 3.65
N LEU A 118 10.06 -0.13 4.25
CA LEU A 118 9.03 -0.11 5.28
C LEU A 118 9.63 0.40 6.58
N SER A 119 8.81 1.06 7.39
CA SER A 119 9.20 1.47 8.72
C SER A 119 8.12 1.12 9.71
N SER A 120 8.48 0.94 10.98
CA SER A 120 7.53 0.86 12.06
C SER A 120 8.19 1.28 13.37
N VAL A 121 7.39 1.77 14.31
CA VAL A 121 7.84 2.12 15.66
C VAL A 121 7.41 1.02 16.62
N THR A 122 8.25 0.73 17.61
CA THR A 122 7.93 -0.23 18.67
C THR A 122 6.77 0.24 19.53
N GLU A 123 6.02 -0.68 20.13
CA GLU A 123 4.87 -0.32 21.00
C GLU A 123 5.26 0.58 22.18
N ASN A 124 6.49 0.49 22.68
CA ASN A 124 7.01 1.41 23.71
C ASN A 124 7.45 2.79 23.17
N GLY A 125 7.39 3.02 21.86
CA GLY A 125 7.71 4.29 21.21
C GLY A 125 9.18 4.67 21.14
N GLN A 126 10.09 3.80 21.57
CA GLN A 126 11.51 4.12 21.69
C GLN A 126 12.27 3.90 20.38
N PHE A 127 12.01 2.77 19.72
CA PHE A 127 12.78 2.35 18.56
C PHE A 127 11.95 2.46 17.28
N ARG A 128 12.60 2.94 16.22
CA ARG A 128 12.10 2.84 14.85
C ARG A 128 12.90 1.78 14.12
N VAL A 129 12.20 0.80 13.58
CA VAL A 129 12.75 -0.24 12.72
C VAL A 129 12.52 0.18 11.28
N LEU A 130 13.59 0.21 10.49
CA LEU A 130 13.57 0.42 9.04
C LEU A 130 13.89 -0.92 8.39
N VAL A 131 13.10 -1.33 7.39
CA VAL A 131 13.25 -2.62 6.74
C VAL A 131 13.18 -2.47 5.23
N SER A 132 14.09 -3.15 4.54
CA SER A 132 14.03 -3.45 3.12
C SER A 132 14.39 -4.91 2.89
N TRP A 133 14.32 -5.38 1.65
CA TRP A 133 14.63 -6.76 1.33
C TRP A 133 15.13 -6.94 -0.11
N GLU A 134 15.88 -8.03 -0.31
CA GLU A 134 16.38 -8.47 -1.60
C GLU A 134 16.03 -9.96 -1.79
N PRO A 135 15.50 -10.38 -2.95
CA PRO A 135 15.07 -9.57 -4.10
C PRO A 135 13.79 -8.75 -3.80
N GLU A 136 13.56 -7.67 -4.53
CA GLU A 136 12.39 -6.79 -4.39
C GLU A 136 11.05 -7.56 -4.35
N ASN A 137 10.94 -8.58 -5.22
CA ASN A 137 9.84 -9.52 -5.23
C ASN A 137 10.26 -10.81 -4.51
N LEU A 138 9.90 -10.92 -3.23
CA LEU A 138 10.11 -12.14 -2.44
C LEU A 138 9.25 -13.27 -3.00
N LYS A 139 9.87 -14.43 -3.24
CA LYS A 139 9.21 -15.62 -3.79
C LYS A 139 9.35 -16.83 -2.88
N SER A 140 8.39 -17.75 -2.93
CA SER A 140 8.54 -19.07 -2.31
C SER A 140 9.70 -19.84 -2.94
N ASN A 141 10.30 -20.74 -2.16
CA ASN A 141 11.43 -21.57 -2.59
C ASN A 141 12.61 -20.76 -3.20
N SER A 142 12.86 -19.57 -2.66
CA SER A 142 13.92 -18.67 -3.13
C SER A 142 14.68 -18.04 -1.96
N ASN A 143 15.90 -17.56 -2.21
CA ASN A 143 16.66 -16.88 -1.17
C ASN A 143 16.03 -15.50 -0.90
N ALA A 144 15.88 -15.18 0.38
CA ALA A 144 15.42 -13.90 0.85
C ALA A 144 16.44 -13.31 1.81
N LYS A 145 16.74 -12.04 1.61
CA LYS A 145 17.63 -11.26 2.45
C LYS A 145 16.84 -10.07 2.97
N ILE A 146 16.47 -10.11 4.24
CA ILE A 146 15.83 -9.00 4.94
C ILE A 146 16.93 -8.13 5.52
N ILE A 147 16.90 -6.84 5.17
CA ILE A 147 17.86 -5.84 5.59
C ILE A 147 17.14 -4.89 6.53
N PHE A 148 17.69 -4.63 7.70
CA PHE A 148 17.03 -3.76 8.67
C PHE A 148 17.98 -2.94 9.51
N ASP A 149 17.49 -1.78 9.96
CA ASP A 149 18.17 -0.89 10.89
C ASP A 149 17.25 -0.59 12.07
N ILE A 150 17.84 -0.53 13.26
CA ILE A 150 17.15 -0.15 14.50
C ILE A 150 17.72 1.19 14.93
N THR A 151 16.84 2.18 15.03
CA THR A 151 17.20 3.54 15.40
C THR A 151 16.45 3.97 16.65
N ASP A 152 17.06 4.81 17.49
CA ASP A 152 16.40 5.39 18.66
C ASP A 152 15.80 6.76 18.32
N ILE A 153 14.49 6.88 18.52
CA ILE A 153 13.70 8.07 18.17
C ILE A 153 14.12 9.26 19.04
N PHE A 154 14.40 9.04 20.33
CA PHE A 154 14.83 10.08 21.27
C PHE A 154 16.26 10.53 20.99
N LEU A 155 17.07 9.71 20.30
CA LEU A 155 18.39 10.07 19.80
C LEU A 155 18.36 10.59 18.35
N LYS A 156 17.24 11.19 17.92
CA LYS A 156 17.05 11.74 16.57
C LYS A 156 17.21 10.69 15.46
N ASN A 157 16.61 9.51 15.64
CA ASN A 157 16.68 8.37 14.73
C ASN A 157 18.12 7.95 14.41
N ARG A 158 19.01 8.00 15.41
CA ARG A 158 20.37 7.48 15.26
C ARG A 158 20.33 5.95 15.33
N PRO A 159 21.06 5.22 14.46
CA PRO A 159 21.27 3.78 14.63
C PRO A 159 21.86 3.46 16.00
N VAL A 160 21.38 2.39 16.63
CA VAL A 160 21.80 1.96 17.96
C VAL A 160 22.13 0.48 17.99
N ALA A 161 23.12 0.13 18.81
CA ALA A 161 23.46 -1.25 19.11
C ALA A 161 22.62 -1.73 20.29
N THR A 162 21.66 -2.61 20.02
CA THR A 162 20.74 -3.15 21.02
C THR A 162 20.39 -4.60 20.70
N GLU A 163 20.09 -5.40 21.71
CA GLU A 163 19.59 -6.76 21.52
C GLU A 163 18.28 -6.75 20.74
N TYR A 164 18.07 -7.74 19.90
CA TYR A 164 16.83 -7.94 19.18
C TYR A 164 16.49 -9.43 19.02
N GLU A 165 15.20 -9.72 18.93
CA GLU A 165 14.65 -11.00 18.48
C GLU A 165 13.84 -10.77 17.20
N PHE A 166 14.38 -11.22 16.08
CA PHE A 166 13.73 -11.16 14.77
C PHE A 166 13.08 -12.50 14.45
N SER A 167 11.85 -12.46 13.94
CA SER A 167 11.22 -13.64 13.35
C SER A 167 10.33 -13.28 12.18
N MET A 168 10.36 -14.13 11.16
CA MET A 168 9.38 -14.08 10.09
C MET A 168 8.29 -15.11 10.35
N THR A 169 7.03 -14.70 10.30
CA THR A 169 5.88 -15.57 10.53
C THR A 169 4.84 -15.47 9.42
N GLN A 170 4.12 -16.56 9.17
CA GLN A 170 2.94 -16.57 8.33
C GLN A 170 1.93 -17.55 8.93
N ASN A 171 0.64 -17.17 8.98
CA ASN A 171 -0.42 -18.01 9.58
C ASN A 171 -0.06 -18.53 10.98
N ASN A 172 0.53 -17.65 11.81
CA ASN A 172 1.04 -17.95 13.16
C ASN A 172 2.15 -19.01 13.25
N LYS A 173 2.71 -19.44 12.11
CA LYS A 173 3.85 -20.34 12.04
C LYS A 173 5.14 -19.54 11.83
N ILE A 174 6.19 -19.88 12.58
CA ILE A 174 7.52 -19.32 12.39
C ILE A 174 8.15 -19.94 11.13
N ILE A 175 8.57 -19.07 10.22
CA ILE A 175 9.31 -19.40 8.99
C ILE A 175 10.81 -19.34 9.27
N TYR A 176 11.25 -18.27 9.94
CA TYR A 176 12.64 -18.01 10.28
C TYR A 176 12.72 -17.23 11.58
N GLU A 177 13.81 -17.41 12.33
CA GLU A 177 14.11 -16.65 13.54
C GLU A 177 15.62 -16.42 13.65
N GLN A 178 15.99 -15.26 14.19
CA GLN A 178 17.35 -14.96 14.61
C GLN A 178 17.34 -13.94 15.75
N SER A 179 18.37 -13.97 16.57
CA SER A 179 18.59 -12.96 17.61
C SER A 179 20.02 -12.44 17.51
N GLY A 180 20.23 -11.20 17.94
CA GLY A 180 21.56 -10.59 17.90
C GLY A 180 21.58 -9.23 18.55
N ILE A 181 22.67 -8.49 18.30
CA ILE A 181 22.81 -7.08 18.66
C ILE A 181 22.86 -6.31 17.34
N SER A 182 22.07 -5.24 17.23
CA SER A 182 22.04 -4.41 16.03
C SER A 182 23.31 -3.57 15.85
N SER A 183 23.57 -3.10 14.63
CA SER A 183 24.64 -2.14 14.36
C SER A 183 24.24 -0.71 14.76
N ASP A 184 25.18 0.05 15.33
CA ASP A 184 25.08 1.50 15.57
C ASP A 184 25.73 2.35 14.44
N SER A 185 26.16 1.68 13.37
CA SER A 185 26.71 2.31 12.17
C SER A 185 25.61 2.91 11.29
N LYS A 186 25.96 3.95 10.52
CA LYS A 186 25.11 4.49 9.44
C LYS A 186 25.36 3.82 8.09
N GLU A 187 26.43 3.05 7.97
CA GLU A 187 26.88 2.44 6.71
C GLU A 187 26.70 0.92 6.70
N GLU A 188 26.56 0.30 7.87
CA GLU A 188 26.36 -1.14 8.01
C GLU A 188 24.93 -1.43 8.42
N HIS A 189 24.30 -2.36 7.70
CA HIS A 189 22.93 -2.79 7.96
C HIS A 189 22.90 -4.17 8.61
N ASN A 190 21.86 -4.44 9.39
CA ASN A 190 21.61 -5.78 9.92
C ASN A 190 20.96 -6.63 8.84
N ILE A 191 21.32 -7.92 8.79
CA ILE A 191 20.88 -8.83 7.74
C ILE A 191 20.30 -10.10 8.37
N ALA A 192 19.13 -10.51 7.88
CA ALA A 192 18.59 -11.85 8.05
C ALA A 192 18.48 -12.51 6.69
N GLU A 193 19.31 -13.51 6.42
CA GLU A 193 19.34 -14.22 5.15
C GLU A 193 18.90 -15.68 5.35
N PHE A 194 17.90 -16.10 4.58
CA PHE A 194 17.35 -17.44 4.65
C PHE A 194 16.69 -17.86 3.34
N MET A 195 16.50 -19.17 3.18
CA MET A 195 15.75 -19.71 2.05
C MET A 195 14.28 -19.83 2.42
N MET A 196 13.41 -19.17 1.65
CA MET A 196 11.96 -19.21 1.82
C MET A 196 11.44 -20.64 1.59
N PRO A 197 10.70 -21.24 2.53
CA PRO A 197 10.05 -22.53 2.31
C PRO A 197 9.19 -22.57 1.04
N GLU A 198 9.00 -23.77 0.49
CA GLU A 198 8.07 -23.99 -0.62
C GLU A 198 6.61 -23.86 -0.14
N GLY A 199 5.73 -23.31 -0.98
CA GLY A 199 4.29 -23.24 -0.73
C GLY A 199 3.85 -22.11 0.21
N ILE A 200 4.70 -21.12 0.49
CA ILE A 200 4.33 -19.89 1.21
C ILE A 200 3.97 -18.79 0.22
N SER A 201 2.80 -18.17 0.36
CA SER A 201 2.33 -17.11 -0.54
C SER A 201 1.42 -16.15 0.22
N GLY A 202 1.34 -14.89 -0.20
CA GLY A 202 0.52 -13.86 0.42
C GLY A 202 1.22 -13.15 1.59
N ILE A 203 0.43 -12.62 2.52
CA ILE A 203 0.96 -11.78 3.61
C ILE A 203 1.76 -12.63 4.59
N ALA A 204 2.95 -12.16 4.93
CA ALA A 204 3.78 -12.64 6.02
C ALA A 204 4.20 -11.45 6.89
N TYR A 205 4.71 -11.72 8.08
CA TYR A 205 5.00 -10.71 9.09
C TYR A 205 6.45 -10.78 9.50
N LEU A 206 7.13 -9.64 9.45
CA LEU A 206 8.45 -9.42 10.03
C LEU A 206 8.24 -8.89 11.45
N ASN A 207 8.60 -9.69 12.44
CA ASN A 207 8.39 -9.39 13.84
C ASN A 207 9.73 -9.06 14.48
N PHE A 208 9.80 -7.92 15.15
CA PHE A 208 10.91 -7.50 15.99
C PHE A 208 10.41 -7.47 17.43
N LYS A 209 11.10 -8.18 18.32
CA LYS A 209 10.72 -8.30 19.72
C LYS A 209 11.93 -8.07 20.62
N ASN A 210 11.62 -7.78 21.88
CA ASN A 210 12.59 -7.75 22.96
C ASN A 210 13.78 -6.81 22.70
N LEU A 211 13.51 -5.69 22.00
CA LEU A 211 14.55 -4.69 21.74
C LEU A 211 15.02 -4.10 23.06
N ASP A 212 16.33 -4.03 23.29
CA ASP A 212 16.92 -3.59 24.57
C ASP A 212 16.43 -4.41 25.79
N ASN A 213 16.21 -5.71 25.58
CA ASN A 213 15.65 -6.64 26.58
C ASN A 213 14.30 -6.18 27.16
N ASN A 214 13.50 -5.44 26.37
CA ASN A 214 12.21 -4.92 26.77
C ASN A 214 11.08 -5.59 25.97
N ASN A 215 10.20 -6.30 26.67
CA ASN A 215 9.07 -7.02 26.05
C ASN A 215 8.01 -6.11 25.41
N LEU A 216 7.97 -4.82 25.74
CA LEU A 216 7.13 -3.81 25.09
C LEU A 216 7.84 -3.16 23.89
N ALA A 217 9.15 -3.33 23.75
CA ALA A 217 9.90 -2.87 22.60
C ALA A 217 9.79 -3.89 21.46
N LYS A 218 8.57 -3.99 20.91
CA LYS A 218 8.22 -4.92 19.83
C LYS A 218 7.47 -4.20 18.72
N SER A 219 7.62 -4.68 17.50
CA SER A 219 7.00 -4.14 16.29
C SER A 219 6.77 -5.25 15.27
N THR A 220 5.77 -5.07 14.40
CA THR A 220 5.45 -5.99 13.32
C THR A 220 5.26 -5.23 12.02
N ILE A 221 5.84 -5.73 10.93
CA ILE A 221 5.72 -5.17 9.58
C ILE A 221 5.18 -6.26 8.65
N PRO A 222 4.01 -6.08 8.02
CA PRO A 222 3.52 -7.02 7.01
C PRO A 222 4.28 -6.85 5.69
N ILE A 223 4.60 -7.97 5.06
CA ILE A 223 5.20 -8.07 3.74
C ILE A 223 4.43 -9.09 2.89
N ILE A 224 4.62 -9.06 1.57
CA ILE A 224 3.94 -9.98 0.64
C ILE A 224 4.98 -10.91 0.00
N ILE A 225 4.73 -12.22 0.08
CA ILE A 225 5.51 -13.26 -0.60
C ILE A 225 4.72 -13.75 -1.82
N ASP A 226 5.43 -14.10 -2.88
CA ASP A 226 4.85 -14.45 -4.17
C ASP A 226 3.87 -13.36 -4.60
N ARG A 227 4.32 -12.09 -4.45
CA ARG A 227 3.60 -10.95 -5.03
C ARG A 227 3.41 -11.31 -6.49
N ILE A 228 2.15 -11.42 -6.90
CA ILE A 228 1.80 -11.70 -8.29
C ILE A 228 2.13 -10.42 -9.04
N THR A 229 3.40 -10.28 -9.40
CA THR A 229 3.91 -9.32 -10.38
C THR A 229 3.94 -9.97 -11.75
N ASN A 230 2.91 -10.75 -12.06
CA ASN A 230 2.51 -10.78 -13.45
C ASN A 230 1.82 -9.44 -13.67
N GLU A 231 2.31 -8.64 -14.60
CA GLU A 231 1.38 -7.83 -15.37
C GLU A 231 0.24 -8.78 -15.75
N ILE A 232 -0.89 -8.67 -15.07
CA ILE A 232 -2.10 -9.38 -15.44
C ILE A 232 -2.41 -8.76 -16.80
N SER A 233 -1.99 -9.43 -17.88
CA SER A 233 -2.29 -9.01 -19.23
C SER A 233 -3.34 -9.96 -19.74
N ILE A 234 -4.59 -9.50 -19.74
CA ILE A 234 -5.69 -10.19 -20.36
C ILE A 234 -5.60 -9.86 -21.85
N PRO A 235 -5.56 -10.86 -22.74
CA PRO A 235 -5.54 -10.58 -24.17
C PRO A 235 -6.70 -9.69 -24.60
N ASP A 236 -6.43 -8.62 -25.37
CA ASP A 236 -7.43 -7.60 -25.72
C ASP A 236 -8.70 -8.16 -26.38
N TRP A 237 -8.60 -9.30 -27.07
CA TRP A 237 -9.76 -9.96 -27.69
C TRP A 237 -10.82 -10.40 -26.67
N ILE A 238 -10.49 -10.49 -25.38
CA ILE A 238 -11.40 -10.79 -24.28
C ILE A 238 -12.29 -9.59 -23.93
N ARG A 239 -11.84 -8.34 -24.17
CA ARG A 239 -12.61 -7.12 -23.85
C ARG A 239 -13.99 -7.10 -24.50
N ASN A 240 -14.12 -7.72 -25.68
CA ASN A 240 -15.41 -7.85 -26.36
C ASN A 240 -16.44 -8.66 -25.54
N ASN A 241 -16.00 -9.71 -24.83
CA ASN A 241 -16.89 -10.51 -24.00
C ASN A 241 -17.38 -9.73 -22.78
N ALA A 242 -16.50 -8.91 -22.17
CA ALA A 242 -16.87 -8.01 -21.09
C ALA A 242 -17.81 -6.90 -21.57
N LEU A 243 -17.58 -6.35 -22.77
CA LEU A 243 -18.47 -5.36 -23.37
C LEU A 243 -19.87 -5.93 -23.60
N TRP A 244 -19.98 -7.08 -24.28
CA TRP A 244 -21.27 -7.74 -24.53
C TRP A 244 -22.01 -8.07 -23.25
N TRP A 245 -21.30 -8.48 -22.19
CA TRP A 245 -21.94 -8.73 -20.90
C TRP A 245 -22.42 -7.43 -20.23
N SER A 246 -21.63 -6.36 -20.32
CA SER A 246 -21.98 -5.07 -19.74
C SER A 246 -23.17 -4.39 -20.42
N GLU A 247 -23.34 -4.62 -21.71
CA GLU A 247 -24.47 -4.11 -22.52
C GLU A 247 -25.66 -5.08 -22.55
N GLU A 248 -25.68 -6.09 -21.68
CA GLU A 248 -26.75 -7.11 -21.57
C GLU A 248 -26.98 -7.91 -22.87
N GLN A 249 -26.00 -7.96 -23.77
CA GLN A 249 -26.05 -8.77 -24.99
C GLN A 249 -25.81 -10.27 -24.71
N ILE A 250 -25.10 -10.59 -23.63
CA ILE A 250 -24.97 -11.96 -23.10
C ILE A 250 -25.38 -12.00 -21.63
N ASP A 251 -25.94 -13.14 -21.21
CA ASP A 251 -26.38 -13.36 -19.83
C ASP A 251 -25.23 -13.70 -18.87
N ASP A 252 -25.51 -13.63 -17.57
CA ASP A 252 -24.54 -13.85 -16.50
C ASP A 252 -23.92 -15.25 -16.55
N ASN A 253 -24.74 -16.24 -16.86
CA ASN A 253 -24.27 -17.63 -16.94
C ASN A 253 -23.30 -17.81 -18.11
N THR A 254 -23.56 -17.21 -19.27
CA THR A 254 -22.67 -17.25 -20.43
C THR A 254 -21.35 -16.55 -20.14
N PHE A 255 -21.39 -15.38 -19.49
CA PHE A 255 -20.18 -14.66 -19.09
C PHE A 255 -19.34 -15.46 -18.07
N ILE A 256 -19.96 -16.00 -17.02
CA ILE A 256 -19.30 -16.83 -16.01
C ILE A 256 -18.60 -18.01 -16.65
N GLN A 257 -19.28 -18.77 -17.51
CA GLN A 257 -18.70 -19.93 -18.20
C GLN A 257 -17.50 -19.53 -19.07
N GLY A 258 -17.58 -18.37 -19.73
CA GLY A 258 -16.47 -17.79 -20.48
C GLY A 258 -15.26 -17.54 -19.59
N ILE A 259 -15.43 -16.87 -18.44
CA ILE A 259 -14.33 -16.61 -17.50
C ILE A 259 -13.75 -17.91 -16.94
N GLU A 260 -14.59 -18.86 -16.52
CA GLU A 260 -14.13 -20.17 -16.03
C GLU A 260 -13.27 -20.90 -17.06
N TYR A 261 -13.67 -20.87 -18.33
CA TYR A 261 -12.89 -21.46 -19.42
C TYR A 261 -11.53 -20.77 -19.57
N LEU A 262 -11.50 -19.44 -19.53
CA LEU A 262 -10.27 -18.66 -19.67
C LEU A 262 -9.28 -18.94 -18.54
N ILE A 263 -9.78 -19.11 -17.31
CA ILE A 263 -8.96 -19.47 -16.15
C ILE A 263 -8.45 -20.90 -16.29
N LYS A 264 -9.32 -21.88 -16.60
CA LYS A 264 -8.94 -23.30 -16.76
C LYS A 264 -7.89 -23.53 -17.84
N ASN A 265 -7.88 -22.70 -18.88
CA ASN A 265 -6.91 -22.76 -19.98
C ASN A 265 -5.67 -21.87 -19.76
N ASN A 266 -5.51 -21.28 -18.58
CA ASN A 266 -4.41 -20.36 -18.23
C ASN A 266 -4.31 -19.15 -19.18
N ILE A 267 -5.43 -18.68 -19.75
CA ILE A 267 -5.49 -17.47 -20.58
C ILE A 267 -5.61 -16.22 -19.70
N ILE A 268 -6.34 -16.33 -18.59
CA ILE A 268 -6.37 -15.34 -17.51
C ILE A 268 -5.81 -16.01 -16.26
N VAL A 269 -4.85 -15.34 -15.62
CA VAL A 269 -4.29 -15.79 -14.34
C VAL A 269 -4.94 -14.96 -13.23
N ILE A 270 -5.62 -15.64 -12.31
CA ILE A 270 -6.20 -15.02 -11.11
C ILE A 270 -5.34 -15.38 -9.90
N PRO A 271 -5.09 -14.45 -8.97
CA PRO A 271 -4.50 -14.78 -7.68
C PRO A 271 -5.14 -15.97 -6.97
N GLN A 272 -4.36 -16.67 -6.14
CA GLN A 272 -4.91 -17.78 -5.36
C GLN A 272 -5.90 -17.25 -4.32
N THR A 273 -7.19 -17.44 -4.60
CA THR A 273 -8.30 -17.03 -3.74
C THR A 273 -9.00 -18.25 -3.15
N GLN A 274 -9.24 -18.26 -1.83
CA GLN A 274 -10.02 -19.33 -1.19
C GLN A 274 -11.52 -19.14 -1.44
N GLN A 275 -12.20 -20.17 -1.93
CA GLN A 275 -13.65 -20.14 -2.12
C GLN A 275 -14.38 -20.28 -0.77
N GLU A 276 -15.27 -19.34 -0.47
CA GLU A 276 -16.20 -19.47 0.64
C GLU A 276 -17.30 -20.49 0.28
N SER A 277 -17.58 -21.44 1.18
CA SER A 277 -18.71 -22.34 1.02
C SER A 277 -20.03 -21.59 1.28
N SER A 278 -20.57 -20.94 0.24
CA SER A 278 -21.87 -20.26 0.32
C SER A 278 -22.72 -20.49 -0.93
N THR A 279 -24.05 -20.42 -0.74
CA THR A 279 -25.10 -20.69 -1.73
C THR A 279 -25.18 -19.59 -2.79
N LEU A 280 -25.59 -19.95 -4.02
CA LEU A 280 -25.83 -19.09 -5.19
C LEU A 280 -26.13 -17.62 -4.82
N GLN A 281 -25.14 -16.75 -5.01
CA GLN A 281 -25.28 -15.30 -4.92
C GLN A 281 -25.36 -14.72 -6.34
N GLU A 282 -26.28 -13.78 -6.54
CA GLU A 282 -26.37 -13.00 -7.77
C GLU A 282 -25.11 -12.14 -7.95
N ILE A 283 -24.71 -11.89 -9.20
CA ILE A 283 -23.56 -11.05 -9.49
C ILE A 283 -23.87 -9.60 -9.06
N PRO A 284 -23.07 -8.99 -8.18
CA PRO A 284 -23.27 -7.60 -7.81
C PRO A 284 -23.19 -6.66 -9.03
N PRO A 285 -24.08 -5.65 -9.14
CA PRO A 285 -24.10 -4.73 -10.27
C PRO A 285 -22.78 -3.98 -10.53
N TRP A 286 -21.99 -3.74 -9.48
CA TRP A 286 -20.68 -3.08 -9.62
C TRP A 286 -19.68 -3.90 -10.45
N ILE A 287 -19.81 -5.23 -10.49
CA ILE A 287 -18.94 -6.09 -11.31
C ILE A 287 -19.24 -5.92 -12.79
N ARG A 288 -20.52 -5.77 -13.15
CA ARG A 288 -20.93 -5.46 -14.52
C ARG A 288 -20.45 -4.07 -14.95
N ASN A 289 -20.48 -3.09 -14.05
CA ASN A 289 -19.92 -1.76 -14.30
C ASN A 289 -18.40 -1.82 -14.53
N ASN A 290 -17.68 -2.61 -13.73
CA ASN A 290 -16.25 -2.82 -13.93
C ASN A 290 -15.95 -3.47 -15.29
N ALA A 291 -16.78 -4.42 -15.75
CA ALA A 291 -16.64 -4.98 -17.10
C ALA A 291 -16.82 -3.93 -18.21
N ALA A 292 -17.76 -3.00 -18.06
CA ALA A 292 -17.95 -1.88 -19.00
C ALA A 292 -16.71 -0.96 -19.04
N TRP A 293 -16.22 -0.57 -17.86
CA TRP A 293 -15.04 0.30 -17.72
C TRP A 293 -13.78 -0.38 -18.25
N TRP A 294 -13.64 -1.69 -18.03
CA TRP A 294 -12.51 -2.46 -18.52
C TRP A 294 -12.55 -2.61 -20.04
N ALA A 295 -13.72 -2.86 -20.62
CA ALA A 295 -13.90 -2.90 -22.07
C ALA A 295 -13.60 -1.55 -22.74
N ALA A 296 -13.90 -0.44 -22.06
CA ALA A 296 -13.61 0.92 -22.50
C ALA A 296 -12.16 1.37 -22.23
N GLY A 297 -11.32 0.53 -21.61
CA GLY A 297 -9.94 0.86 -21.24
C GLY A 297 -9.80 1.89 -20.11
N GLN A 298 -10.86 2.09 -19.32
CA GLN A 298 -10.89 3.04 -18.20
C GLN A 298 -10.33 2.46 -16.91
N ILE A 299 -10.34 1.13 -16.77
CA ILE A 299 -9.67 0.40 -15.70
C ILE A 299 -8.74 -0.65 -16.32
N ASP A 300 -7.66 -0.96 -15.62
CA ASP A 300 -6.67 -1.93 -16.07
C ASP A 300 -7.13 -3.38 -15.82
N ASP A 301 -6.37 -4.31 -16.39
CA ASP A 301 -6.63 -5.75 -16.29
C ASP A 301 -6.55 -6.24 -14.84
N THR A 302 -5.67 -5.64 -14.03
CA THR A 302 -5.54 -5.92 -12.61
C THR A 302 -6.83 -5.58 -11.85
N THR A 303 -7.38 -4.38 -12.06
CA THR A 303 -8.63 -3.93 -11.44
C THR A 303 -9.81 -4.80 -11.87
N PHE A 304 -9.85 -5.23 -13.13
CA PHE A 304 -10.88 -6.16 -13.61
C PHE A 304 -10.73 -7.56 -12.98
N VAL A 305 -9.50 -8.07 -12.85
CA VAL A 305 -9.23 -9.35 -12.19
C VAL A 305 -9.63 -9.35 -10.72
N GLN A 306 -9.49 -8.24 -9.98
CA GLN A 306 -10.01 -8.14 -8.61
C GLN A 306 -11.52 -8.39 -8.53
N GLY A 307 -12.29 -7.96 -9.54
CA GLY A 307 -13.71 -8.28 -9.66
C GLY A 307 -13.97 -9.77 -9.87
N LEU A 308 -13.12 -10.44 -10.66
CA LEU A 308 -13.20 -11.89 -10.88
C LEU A 308 -12.77 -12.68 -9.64
N GLU A 309 -11.75 -12.22 -8.92
CA GLU A 309 -11.33 -12.76 -7.63
C GLU A 309 -12.47 -12.72 -6.62
N TYR A 310 -13.20 -11.62 -6.53
CA TYR A 310 -14.40 -11.54 -5.69
C TYR A 310 -15.44 -12.60 -6.07
N LEU A 311 -15.70 -12.80 -7.37
CA LEU A 311 -16.66 -13.80 -7.84
C LEU A 311 -16.22 -15.23 -7.51
N ILE A 312 -14.92 -15.51 -7.53
CA ILE A 312 -14.35 -16.80 -7.10
C ILE A 312 -14.51 -16.95 -5.59
N GLN A 313 -14.16 -15.93 -4.80
CA GLN A 313 -14.31 -15.94 -3.35
C GLN A 313 -15.75 -16.25 -2.93
N LYS A 314 -16.74 -15.67 -3.63
CA LYS A 314 -18.17 -15.90 -3.39
C LYS A 314 -18.72 -17.19 -4.00
N GLY A 315 -17.88 -18.01 -4.63
CA GLY A 315 -18.28 -19.28 -5.23
C GLY A 315 -19.20 -19.16 -6.45
N ILE A 316 -19.27 -17.95 -7.04
CA ILE A 316 -20.06 -17.66 -8.26
C ILE A 316 -19.30 -18.18 -9.48
N ILE A 317 -17.99 -17.94 -9.55
CA ILE A 317 -17.08 -18.55 -10.54
C ILE A 317 -16.41 -19.78 -9.92
N ARG A 318 -16.41 -20.90 -10.65
CA ARG A 318 -15.82 -22.17 -10.21
C ARG A 318 -14.58 -22.52 -11.04
N VAL A 319 -13.42 -22.41 -10.39
CA VAL A 319 -12.09 -22.66 -10.99
C VAL A 319 -11.56 -24.04 -10.67
#